data_AF-A0A078IM68-F1
#
_entry.id   AF-A0A078IM68-F1
#
_cell.length_a   1.000
_cell.length_b   1.000
_cell.length_c   1.000
_cell.angle_alpha   90.00
_cell.angle_beta   90.00
_cell.angle_gamma   90.00
#
_symmetry.space_group_name_H-M   'P 1'
#
loop_
_entity.id
_entity.type
_entity.pdbx_description
1 polymer ?
#
loop_
_entity_poly.entity_id
_entity_poly.type
_entity_poly.pdbx_seq_one_letter_code
_entity_poly.pdbx_strand_id
1 'polypeptide(L)'
;MNGNESRGPSCSFEFVGESSGLLGPGETRWPFTNGYAFATWIYIESFADTLNASTAAAAIAAASAAKSGKTSAAANVHAGEGTGLFSFLTPDNNQGIEVYFYAQFLVVESSSGKGNKASLHFTHAFKPQCWYFIGLEHTCNQGLLGNSESELRLYIDGSLYETLPFEFPRISKPLSSCCIGSNPSSCIC
;
A
#
# COMPACT_ATOMS: atom_id res chain seq x y z
N MET A 1 0.12 -1.63 35.74
CA MET A 1 -0.74 -1.50 34.56
C MET A 1 -0.60 -0.08 34.07
N ASN A 2 0.06 0.17 32.95
CA ASN A 2 0.08 1.47 32.27
C ASN A 2 0.37 1.18 30.79
N GLY A 3 -0.63 0.67 30.08
CA GLY A 3 -0.62 0.69 28.63
C GLY A 3 -0.88 2.13 28.22
N ASN A 4 0.05 2.74 27.49
CA ASN A 4 -0.26 3.95 26.72
C ASN A 4 -1.23 3.54 25.61
N GLU A 5 -2.49 3.31 25.95
CA GLU A 5 -3.57 3.33 24.99
C GLU A 5 -3.69 4.79 24.56
N SER A 6 -3.02 5.14 23.47
CA SER A 6 -3.29 6.37 22.75
C SER A 6 -4.80 6.43 22.52
N ARG A 7 -5.46 7.37 23.20
CA ARG A 7 -6.88 7.66 22.98
C ARG A 7 -7.00 8.08 21.52
N GLY A 8 -7.45 7.15 20.69
CA GLY A 8 -7.73 7.40 19.31
C GLY A 8 -8.75 8.53 19.12
N PRO A 9 -8.96 8.94 17.87
CA PRO A 9 -9.99 9.93 17.54
C PRO A 9 -11.37 9.53 18.11
N SER A 10 -12.16 10.52 18.55
CA SER A 10 -13.49 10.30 19.12
C SER A 10 -14.54 9.80 18.10
N CYS A 11 -14.22 9.86 16.81
CA CYS A 11 -15.02 9.33 15.72
C CYS A 11 -14.08 8.68 14.70
N SER A 12 -14.48 7.54 14.14
CA SER A 12 -13.73 6.79 13.13
C SER A 12 -14.65 6.31 12.02
N PHE A 13 -14.08 6.10 10.83
CA PHE A 13 -14.72 5.34 9.76
C PHE A 13 -14.29 3.89 9.88
N GLU A 14 -15.26 2.98 9.88
CA GLU A 14 -14.99 1.54 9.90
C GLU A 14 -14.97 1.01 8.47
N PHE A 15 -13.79 0.55 8.05
CA PHE A 15 -13.56 -0.02 6.74
C PHE A 15 -13.53 -1.55 6.84
N VAL A 16 -14.72 -2.15 6.89
CA VAL A 16 -14.95 -3.60 7.09
C VAL A 16 -14.92 -4.42 5.77
N GLY A 17 -14.33 -3.88 4.71
CA GLY A 17 -14.17 -4.58 3.43
C GLY A 17 -15.26 -4.27 2.41
N GLU A 18 -15.83 -5.31 1.80
CA GLU A 18 -16.41 -5.34 0.42
C GLU A 18 -17.31 -4.17 -0.01
N SER A 19 -18.03 -3.53 0.92
CA SER A 19 -18.93 -2.39 0.66
C SER A 19 -18.61 -1.13 1.47
N SER A 20 -17.38 -1.02 1.98
CA SER A 20 -16.89 0.14 2.72
C SER A 20 -15.84 0.90 1.91
N GLY A 21 -15.66 2.19 2.21
CA GLY A 21 -14.63 3.02 1.60
C GLY A 21 -15.13 4.40 1.21
N LEU A 22 -14.17 5.29 0.94
CA LEU A 22 -14.40 6.61 0.38
C LEU A 22 -13.97 6.60 -1.08
N LEU A 23 -14.88 6.99 -1.96
CA LEU A 23 -14.61 7.18 -3.38
C LEU A 23 -14.36 8.65 -3.65
N GLY A 24 -13.22 8.96 -4.25
CA GLY A 24 -12.93 10.28 -4.78
C GLY A 24 -12.99 10.32 -6.30
N PRO A 25 -13.11 11.53 -6.87
CA PRO A 25 -13.22 11.71 -8.32
C PRO A 25 -11.95 11.25 -9.04
N GLY A 26 -12.13 10.76 -10.27
CA GLY A 26 -11.02 10.56 -11.18
C GLY A 26 -10.36 11.88 -11.59
N GLU A 27 -9.16 11.77 -12.14
CA GLU A 27 -8.41 12.90 -12.68
C GLU A 27 -8.22 12.72 -14.18
N THR A 28 -8.35 13.81 -14.93
CA THR A 28 -8.19 13.79 -16.41
C THR A 28 -6.80 13.33 -16.87
N ARG A 29 -5.82 13.30 -15.97
CA ARG A 29 -4.46 12.80 -16.17
C ARG A 29 -3.99 12.07 -14.91
N TRP A 30 -2.95 11.24 -15.04
CA TRP A 30 -2.29 10.66 -13.87
C TRP A 30 -1.61 11.75 -13.03
N PRO A 31 -1.98 11.93 -11.74
CA PRO A 31 -1.50 13.06 -10.95
C PRO A 31 -0.14 12.81 -10.26
N PHE A 32 0.29 11.55 -10.13
CA PHE A 32 1.43 11.18 -9.28
C PHE A 32 2.78 11.09 -10.03
N THR A 33 2.98 11.93 -11.06
CA THR A 33 4.21 11.91 -11.87
C THR A 33 5.46 12.35 -11.10
N ASN A 34 5.28 13.17 -10.06
CA ASN A 34 6.36 13.72 -9.22
C ASN A 34 6.31 13.18 -7.79
N GLY A 35 5.74 12.00 -7.59
CA GLY A 35 5.51 11.45 -6.26
C GLY A 35 4.12 11.72 -5.71
N TYR A 36 3.83 11.12 -4.56
CA TYR A 36 2.59 11.30 -3.81
C TYR A 36 2.84 11.04 -2.33
N ALA A 37 1.93 11.52 -1.48
CA ALA A 37 1.92 11.15 -0.07
C ALA A 37 0.49 10.82 0.37
N PHE A 38 0.37 9.83 1.24
CA PHE A 38 -0.87 9.46 1.92
C PHE A 38 -0.56 9.35 3.41
N ALA A 39 -1.32 10.06 4.25
CA ALA A 39 -1.13 10.00 5.69
C ALA A 39 -2.47 9.94 6.41
N THR A 40 -2.61 9.03 7.37
CA THR A 40 -3.85 8.86 8.13
C THR A 40 -3.59 8.20 9.48
N TRP A 41 -4.47 8.46 10.43
CA TRP A 41 -4.63 7.60 11.59
C TRP A 41 -5.35 6.31 11.17
N ILE A 42 -4.86 5.18 11.65
CA ILE A 42 -5.52 3.88 11.53
C ILE A 42 -5.61 3.23 12.91
N TYR A 43 -6.68 2.46 13.09
CA TYR A 43 -6.79 1.50 14.17
C TYR A 43 -6.98 0.13 13.57
N ILE A 44 -6.13 -0.80 13.98
CA ILE A 44 -6.17 -2.16 13.50
C ILE A 44 -6.89 -2.97 14.57
N GLU A 45 -8.13 -3.39 14.33
CA GLU A 45 -8.86 -4.23 15.28
C GLU A 45 -8.28 -5.65 15.29
N SER A 46 -8.16 -6.25 14.12
CA SER A 46 -7.62 -7.58 13.90
C SER A 46 -7.02 -7.71 12.50
N PHE A 47 -6.33 -8.81 12.25
CA PHE A 47 -5.92 -9.22 10.91
C PHE A 47 -6.72 -10.45 10.52
N ALA A 48 -7.03 -10.61 9.23
CA ALA A 48 -7.68 -11.81 8.73
C ALA A 48 -6.86 -13.05 9.10
N ASP A 49 -7.55 -14.14 9.45
CA ASP A 49 -6.97 -15.44 9.83
C ASP A 49 -6.33 -16.15 8.62
N THR A 50 -5.34 -15.50 8.00
CA THR A 50 -4.54 -16.09 6.95
C THR A 50 -3.39 -16.84 7.61
N LEU A 51 -3.54 -18.17 7.65
CA LEU A 51 -2.54 -19.20 7.98
C LEU A 51 -1.13 -18.65 8.23
N ASN A 52 -0.89 -18.38 9.52
CA ASN A 52 0.36 -18.05 10.17
C ASN A 52 1.04 -16.76 9.67
N ALA A 53 0.93 -15.68 10.45
CA ALA A 53 1.79 -14.50 10.33
C ALA A 53 3.29 -14.85 10.28
N SER A 54 3.72 -15.98 10.85
CA SER A 54 5.08 -16.49 10.71
C SER A 54 5.43 -16.94 9.29
N THR A 55 4.48 -17.51 8.53
CA THR A 55 4.66 -17.85 7.11
C THR A 55 4.72 -16.58 6.26
N ALA A 56 3.86 -15.60 6.54
CA ALA A 56 3.92 -14.29 5.87
C ALA A 56 5.24 -13.56 6.14
N ALA A 57 5.67 -13.51 7.41
CA ALA A 57 6.96 -12.91 7.80
C ALA A 57 8.15 -13.63 7.15
N ALA A 58 8.11 -14.97 7.06
CA ALA A 58 9.14 -15.74 6.37
C ALA A 58 9.17 -15.46 4.85
N ALA A 59 7.99 -15.32 4.22
CA ALA A 59 7.88 -14.96 2.81
C ALA A 59 8.42 -13.54 2.54
N ILE A 60 8.10 -12.57 3.43
CA ILE A 60 8.61 -11.20 3.34
C ILE A 60 10.13 -11.16 3.55
N ALA A 61 10.65 -11.91 4.53
CA ALA A 61 12.10 -12.01 4.76
C ALA A 61 12.83 -12.66 3.56
N ALA A 62 12.21 -13.65 2.91
CA ALA A 62 12.76 -14.24 1.69
C ALA A 62 12.75 -13.26 0.51
N ALA A 63 11.70 -12.44 0.38
CA ALA A 63 11.59 -11.41 -0.66
C ALA A 63 12.59 -10.26 -0.45
N SER A 64 12.82 -9.83 0.80
CA SER A 64 13.78 -8.76 1.12
C SER A 64 15.24 -9.20 0.99
N ALA A 65 15.53 -10.49 1.19
CA ALA A 65 16.87 -11.06 1.00
C ALA A 65 17.27 -11.19 -0.49
N ALA A 66 16.31 -11.20 -1.42
CA ALA A 66 16.56 -11.22 -2.85
C ALA A 66 16.98 -9.81 -3.34
N LYS A 67 18.26 -9.46 -3.20
CA LYS A 67 18.82 -8.22 -3.76
C LYS A 67 18.61 -8.15 -5.28
N SER A 68 17.96 -7.07 -5.72
CA SER A 68 18.03 -6.44 -7.05
C SER A 68 18.23 -7.39 -8.25
N GLY A 69 17.13 -7.74 -8.90
CA GLY A 69 17.17 -8.27 -10.28
C GLY A 69 15.92 -9.05 -10.63
N LYS A 70 15.01 -8.42 -11.39
CA LYS A 70 13.84 -9.03 -12.06
C LYS A 70 13.01 -10.01 -11.22
N THR A 71 11.85 -9.50 -10.79
CA THR A 71 10.60 -10.26 -10.57
C THR A 71 10.77 -11.58 -9.82
N SER A 72 10.90 -11.51 -8.49
CA SER A 72 10.42 -12.63 -7.69
C SER A 72 8.90 -12.58 -7.73
N ALA A 73 8.30 -13.58 -8.37
CA ALA A 73 6.89 -13.87 -8.23
C ALA A 73 6.58 -14.07 -6.75
N ALA A 74 6.21 -13.00 -6.05
CA ALA A 74 5.19 -13.11 -5.03
C ALA A 74 4.00 -13.67 -5.81
N ALA A 75 3.79 -14.98 -5.66
CA ALA A 75 2.66 -15.66 -6.24
C ALA A 75 1.43 -14.78 -6.00
N ASN A 76 0.56 -14.67 -7.00
CA ASN A 76 -0.78 -14.10 -6.85
C ASN A 76 -1.48 -14.84 -5.69
N VAL A 77 -1.26 -14.39 -4.47
CA VAL A 77 -1.81 -14.94 -3.25
C VAL A 77 -2.78 -13.88 -2.80
N HIS A 78 -4.01 -14.07 -3.30
CA HIS A 78 -5.25 -13.40 -2.94
C HIS A 78 -5.52 -12.04 -3.59
N ALA A 79 -6.02 -12.13 -4.82
CA ALA A 79 -7.23 -11.36 -5.13
C ALA A 79 -8.31 -11.77 -4.11
N GLY A 80 -8.71 -10.84 -3.23
CA GLY A 80 -10.05 -10.91 -2.64
C GLY A 80 -10.24 -10.60 -1.16
N GLU A 81 -9.24 -10.66 -0.28
CA GLU A 81 -9.54 -10.72 1.18
C GLU A 81 -8.66 -9.85 2.08
N GLY A 82 -8.06 -8.78 1.54
CA GLY A 82 -7.34 -7.77 2.32
C GLY A 82 -8.15 -6.48 2.46
N THR A 83 -8.11 -5.84 3.63
CA THR A 83 -8.57 -4.46 3.79
C THR A 83 -7.58 -3.54 3.08
N GLY A 84 -8.03 -2.92 1.98
CA GLY A 84 -7.24 -1.92 1.26
C GLY A 84 -7.19 -0.61 2.05
N LEU A 85 -5.99 -0.03 2.13
CA LEU A 85 -5.80 1.31 2.67
C LEU A 85 -6.21 2.34 1.61
N PHE A 86 -5.64 2.24 0.41
CA PHE A 86 -6.09 3.00 -0.75
C PHE A 86 -5.73 2.32 -2.07
N SER A 87 -6.49 2.63 -3.11
CA SER A 87 -6.22 2.23 -4.51
C SER A 87 -6.38 3.43 -5.42
N PHE A 88 -5.38 3.64 -6.29
CA PHE A 88 -5.39 4.64 -7.35
C PHE A 88 -5.19 3.93 -8.68
N LEU A 89 -6.24 3.81 -9.49
CA LEU A 89 -6.24 2.97 -10.68
C LEU A 89 -6.69 3.74 -11.93
N THR A 90 -6.15 3.35 -13.07
CA THR A 90 -6.61 3.78 -14.40
C THR A 90 -7.78 2.92 -14.88
N PRO A 91 -8.61 3.40 -15.81
CA PRO A 91 -9.63 2.59 -16.46
C PRO A 91 -9.08 1.32 -17.15
N ASP A 92 -9.92 0.27 -17.19
CA ASP A 92 -9.87 -0.96 -18.01
C ASP A 92 -8.75 -1.97 -17.73
N ASN A 93 -7.60 -1.55 -17.20
CA ASN A 93 -6.42 -2.42 -17.03
C ASN A 93 -5.80 -2.38 -15.63
N ASN A 94 -6.49 -1.76 -14.66
CA ASN A 94 -6.04 -1.57 -13.28
C ASN A 94 -4.54 -1.23 -13.19
N GLN A 95 -4.07 -0.31 -14.05
CA GLN A 95 -2.73 0.25 -13.92
C GLN A 95 -2.78 1.26 -12.80
N GLY A 96 -1.76 1.30 -11.96
CA GLY A 96 -1.82 2.16 -10.79
C GLY A 96 -1.11 1.57 -9.60
N ILE A 97 -1.61 1.95 -8.43
CA ILE A 97 -1.02 1.66 -7.14
C ILE A 97 -2.13 1.22 -6.20
N GLU A 98 -1.85 0.18 -5.43
CA GLU A 98 -2.72 -0.30 -4.39
C GLU A 98 -1.90 -0.52 -3.13
N VAL A 99 -2.47 -0.12 -1.99
CA VAL A 99 -1.83 -0.24 -0.69
C VAL A 99 -2.80 -0.95 0.23
N TYR A 100 -2.36 -2.05 0.83
CA TYR A 100 -3.22 -2.91 1.63
C TYR A 100 -2.41 -3.65 2.70
N PHE A 101 -3.10 -4.26 3.65
CA PHE A 101 -2.48 -5.14 4.63
C PHE A 101 -2.47 -6.59 4.15
N TYR A 102 -1.30 -7.22 4.19
CA TYR A 102 -1.15 -8.66 4.05
C TYR A 102 -0.64 -9.24 5.37
N ALA A 103 -1.46 -10.07 6.01
CA ALA A 103 -1.31 -10.38 7.43
C ALA A 103 -1.10 -9.07 8.21
N GLN A 104 0.03 -8.91 8.90
CA GLN A 104 0.34 -7.74 9.72
C GLN A 104 1.29 -6.73 9.09
N PHE A 105 1.53 -6.83 7.78
CA PHE A 105 2.50 -6.00 7.07
C PHE A 105 1.80 -5.15 6.01
N LEU A 106 2.29 -3.92 5.84
CA LEU A 106 1.80 -3.02 4.79
C LEU A 106 2.47 -3.37 3.46
N VAL A 107 1.66 -3.55 2.44
CA VAL A 107 2.09 -3.92 1.08
C VAL A 107 1.74 -2.80 0.13
N VAL A 108 2.67 -2.48 -0.78
CA VAL A 108 2.44 -1.57 -1.91
C VAL A 108 2.60 -2.38 -3.18
N GLU A 109 1.52 -2.48 -3.94
CA GLU A 109 1.52 -3.03 -5.29
C GLU A 109 1.43 -1.94 -6.33
N SER A 110 2.16 -2.12 -7.41
CA SER A 110 2.03 -1.29 -8.59
C SER A 110 1.93 -2.13 -9.85
N SER A 111 1.09 -1.68 -10.79
CA SER A 111 0.82 -2.37 -12.05
C SER A 111 0.99 -1.40 -13.21
N SER A 112 1.72 -1.82 -14.24
CA SER A 112 1.87 -1.06 -15.49
C SER A 112 0.98 -1.59 -16.62
N GLY A 113 0.06 -2.52 -16.35
CA GLY A 113 -0.89 -3.09 -17.32
C GLY A 113 -0.31 -3.98 -18.42
N LYS A 114 1.02 -4.19 -18.48
CA LYS A 114 1.69 -5.12 -19.42
C LYS A 114 2.07 -6.46 -18.78
N GLY A 115 1.38 -6.83 -17.70
CA GLY A 115 1.76 -7.98 -16.85
C GLY A 115 2.93 -7.69 -15.90
N ASN A 116 3.56 -6.51 -15.99
CA ASN A 116 4.54 -6.06 -15.02
C ASN A 116 3.82 -5.57 -13.77
N LYS A 117 4.02 -6.32 -12.67
CA LYS A 117 3.64 -5.92 -11.33
C LYS A 117 4.89 -5.84 -10.46
N ALA A 118 4.98 -4.84 -9.61
CA ALA A 118 5.94 -4.78 -8.52
C ALA A 118 5.16 -4.81 -7.21
N SER A 119 5.60 -5.66 -6.28
CA SER A 119 5.06 -5.75 -4.93
C SER A 119 6.19 -5.51 -3.93
N LEU A 120 5.97 -4.60 -3.00
CA LEU A 120 6.90 -4.23 -1.95
C LEU A 120 6.22 -4.38 -0.60
N HIS A 121 6.93 -5.01 0.33
CA HIS A 121 6.45 -5.26 1.68
C HIS A 121 7.29 -4.47 2.67
N PHE A 122 6.65 -3.63 3.46
CA PHE A 122 7.31 -3.04 4.62
C PHE A 122 7.47 -4.08 5.73
N THR A 123 8.54 -3.94 6.49
CA THR A 123 8.94 -4.87 7.55
C THR A 123 8.31 -4.53 8.91
N HIS A 124 7.60 -3.40 9.02
CA HIS A 124 6.88 -3.06 10.23
C HIS A 124 5.74 -4.06 10.48
N ALA A 125 5.93 -4.87 11.51
CA ALA A 125 4.93 -5.80 12.01
C ALA A 125 3.90 -5.05 12.86
N PHE A 126 2.81 -4.60 12.24
CA PHE A 126 1.71 -3.95 12.94
C PHE A 126 1.06 -4.90 13.95
N LYS A 127 0.46 -4.33 15.00
CA LYS A 127 -0.22 -5.09 16.06
C LYS A 127 -1.72 -4.81 16.03
N PRO A 128 -2.56 -5.84 16.30
CA PRO A 128 -3.98 -5.62 16.51
C PRO A 128 -4.21 -4.80 17.78
N GLN A 129 -5.42 -4.26 17.88
CA GLN A 129 -5.92 -3.45 18.99
C GLN A 129 -5.03 -2.24 19.31
N CYS A 130 -4.48 -1.61 18.27
CA CYS A 130 -3.52 -0.52 18.41
C CYS A 130 -3.76 0.58 17.37
N TRP A 131 -3.60 1.83 17.81
CA TRP A 131 -3.65 3.02 16.96
C TRP A 131 -2.26 3.32 16.41
N TYR A 132 -2.20 3.68 15.13
CA TYR A 132 -1.00 4.16 14.46
C TYR A 132 -1.34 5.40 13.65
N PHE A 133 -0.45 6.38 13.65
CA PHE A 133 -0.40 7.35 12.56
C PHE A 133 0.57 6.84 11.49
N ILE A 134 0.07 6.57 10.29
CA ILE A 134 0.90 6.11 9.19
C ILE A 134 1.06 7.20 8.13
N GLY A 135 2.26 7.31 7.59
CA GLY A 135 2.55 8.10 6.40
C GLY A 135 3.22 7.22 5.35
N LEU A 136 2.71 7.23 4.14
CA LEU A 136 3.34 6.60 2.97
C LEU A 136 3.68 7.68 1.96
N GLU A 137 4.96 7.79 1.64
CA GLU A 137 5.48 8.76 0.69
C GLU A 137 6.15 8.02 -0.46
N HIS A 138 5.79 8.40 -1.69
CA HIS A 138 6.54 8.07 -2.88
C HIS A 138 7.29 9.31 -3.34
N THR A 139 8.61 9.20 -3.47
CA THR A 139 9.47 10.24 -4.03
C THR A 139 10.05 9.78 -5.35
N CYS A 140 9.96 10.66 -6.36
CA CYS A 140 10.55 10.46 -7.68
C CYS A 140 11.77 11.39 -7.82
N ASN A 141 12.98 10.89 -7.54
CA ASN A 141 14.18 11.68 -7.80
C ASN A 141 14.53 11.56 -9.28
N GLN A 142 14.21 12.59 -10.05
CA GLN A 142 14.70 12.73 -11.42
C GLN A 142 16.16 13.20 -11.36
N GLY A 143 17.10 12.25 -11.41
CA GLY A 143 18.53 12.59 -11.45
C GLY A 143 18.90 13.34 -12.74
N LEU A 144 19.81 14.31 -12.62
CA LEU A 144 20.32 15.13 -13.74
C LEU A 144 21.01 14.31 -14.86
N LEU A 145 21.39 13.06 -14.58
CA LEU A 145 22.13 12.16 -15.48
C LEU A 145 21.31 10.96 -15.97
N GLY A 146 19.99 10.98 -15.83
CA GLY A 146 19.10 9.94 -16.36
C GLY A 146 18.89 8.72 -15.46
N ASN A 147 19.57 8.65 -14.32
CA ASN A 147 19.26 7.67 -13.27
C ASN A 147 18.13 8.24 -12.40
N SER A 148 16.92 7.70 -12.56
CA SER A 148 15.81 7.99 -11.65
C SER A 148 15.81 6.97 -10.52
N GLU A 149 16.17 7.39 -9.32
CA GLU A 149 16.01 6.58 -8.10
C GLU A 149 14.70 7.01 -7.43
N SER A 150 13.68 6.19 -7.61
CA SER A 150 12.38 6.39 -6.97
C SER A 150 12.32 5.50 -5.73
N GLU A 151 11.74 6.02 -4.65
CA GLU A 151 11.71 5.36 -3.34
C GLU A 151 10.31 5.45 -2.74
N LEU A 152 9.94 4.44 -1.95
CA LEU A 152 8.81 4.47 -1.04
C LEU A 152 9.31 4.57 0.39
N ARG A 153 8.66 5.42 1.19
CA ARG A 153 8.99 5.67 2.58
C ARG A 153 7.77 5.46 3.45
N LEU A 154 7.91 4.61 4.47
CA LEU A 154 6.90 4.39 5.50
C LEU A 154 7.29 5.17 6.75
N TYR A 155 6.37 5.98 7.23
CA TYR A 155 6.46 6.71 8.49
C TYR A 155 5.44 6.12 9.47
N ILE A 156 5.87 5.89 10.71
CA ILE A 156 5.03 5.43 11.82
C ILE A 156 5.13 6.46 12.94
N ASP A 157 3.98 6.97 13.39
CA ASP A 157 3.85 7.98 14.43
C ASP A 157 4.75 9.21 14.19
N GLY A 158 4.81 9.63 12.92
CA GLY A 158 5.59 10.79 12.47
C GLY A 158 7.08 10.54 12.26
N SER A 159 7.58 9.33 12.54
CA SER A 159 8.99 8.97 12.36
C SER A 159 9.19 8.08 11.13
N LEU A 160 10.20 8.35 10.31
CA LEU A 160 10.58 7.48 9.18
C LEU A 160 11.00 6.11 9.73
N TYR A 161 10.30 5.07 9.32
CA TYR A 161 10.56 3.69 9.72
C TYR A 161 11.43 2.96 8.69
N GLU A 162 11.04 3.01 7.41
CA GLU A 162 11.70 2.23 6.35
C GLU A 162 11.64 2.96 5.01
N THR A 163 12.68 2.77 4.20
CA THR A 163 12.78 3.25 2.81
C THR A 163 13.06 2.07 1.89
N LEU A 164 12.25 1.89 0.85
CA LEU A 164 12.39 0.83 -0.13
C LEU A 164 12.61 1.42 -1.54
N PRO A 165 13.57 0.90 -2.33
CA PRO A 165 13.69 1.27 -3.72
C PRO A 165 12.42 0.84 -4.46
N PHE A 166 11.86 1.74 -5.27
CA PHE A 166 10.58 1.51 -5.93
C PHE A 166 10.60 2.07 -7.34
N GLU A 167 10.44 1.20 -8.33
CA GLU A 167 10.26 1.64 -9.71
C GLU A 167 8.78 1.92 -9.97
N PHE A 168 8.42 3.20 -10.00
CA PHE A 168 7.06 3.61 -10.25
C PHE A 168 6.66 3.33 -11.72
N PRO A 169 5.49 2.71 -11.98
CA PRO A 169 5.06 2.42 -13.33
C PRO A 169 4.79 3.72 -14.11
N ARG A 170 5.33 3.84 -15.32
CA ARG A 170 4.99 4.96 -16.20
C ARG A 170 3.54 4.84 -16.68
N ILE A 171 2.64 5.57 -16.03
CA ILE A 171 1.22 5.59 -16.34
C ILE A 171 0.91 6.82 -17.20
N SER A 172 0.33 6.57 -18.37
CA SER A 172 -0.07 7.60 -19.33
C SER A 172 -1.58 7.83 -19.39
N LYS A 173 -2.36 6.88 -18.86
CA LYS A 173 -3.82 6.96 -18.82
C LYS A 173 -4.29 7.87 -17.67
N PRO A 174 -5.50 8.47 -17.77
CA PRO A 174 -6.15 9.17 -16.67
C PRO A 174 -6.38 8.27 -15.45
N LEU A 175 -6.51 8.89 -14.28
CA LEU A 175 -6.97 8.21 -13.06
C LEU A 175 -8.50 8.09 -13.14
N SER A 176 -9.06 6.88 -13.09
CA SER A 176 -10.52 6.69 -13.16
C SER A 176 -11.19 7.03 -11.84
N SER A 177 -10.61 6.55 -10.75
CA SER A 177 -11.15 6.66 -9.40
C SER A 177 -10.01 6.54 -8.39
N CYS A 178 -10.21 7.18 -7.24
CA CYS A 178 -9.43 6.91 -6.06
C CYS A 178 -10.33 6.31 -4.98
N CYS A 179 -9.84 5.27 -4.33
CA CYS A 179 -10.54 4.60 -3.27
C CYS A 179 -9.69 4.58 -2.01
N ILE A 180 -10.32 4.81 -0.86
CA ILE A 180 -9.70 4.69 0.46
C ILE A 180 -10.55 3.72 1.28
N GLY A 181 -9.92 2.74 1.93
CA GLY A 181 -10.63 1.84 2.85
C GLY A 181 -11.50 0.78 2.18
N SER A 182 -11.38 0.56 0.87
CA SER A 182 -12.14 -0.45 0.13
C SER A 182 -11.25 -1.61 -0.30
N ASN A 183 -11.85 -2.75 -0.65
CA ASN A 183 -11.13 -3.84 -1.27
C ASN A 183 -10.68 -3.42 -2.70
N PRO A 184 -9.43 -3.71 -3.10
CA PRO A 184 -8.95 -3.59 -4.49
C PRO A 184 -9.96 -4.05 -5.56
N SER A 185 -10.68 -5.14 -5.28
CA SER A 185 -11.60 -5.78 -6.23
C SER A 185 -12.96 -5.10 -6.30
N SER A 186 -13.40 -4.38 -5.25
CA SER A 186 -14.76 -3.84 -5.15
C SER A 186 -14.90 -2.40 -5.64
N CYS A 187 -13.79 -1.73 -6.00
CA CYS A 187 -13.81 -0.39 -6.59
C CYS A 187 -14.13 -0.33 -8.08
N ILE A 188 -14.54 -1.45 -8.67
CA ILE A 188 -14.94 -1.55 -10.07
C ILE A 188 -16.47 -1.52 -10.10
N CYS A 189 -17.04 -0.34 -10.33
CA CYS A 189 -18.44 -0.15 -10.69
C CYS A 189 -18.51 0.64 -12.00
#